data_AF-A0A4R5NB99-F1
#
_entry.id   AF-A0A4R5NB99-F1
#
_cell.length_a   1.000
_cell.length_b   1.000
_cell.length_c   1.000
_cell.angle_alpha   90.00
_cell.angle_beta   90.00
_cell.angle_gamma   90.00
#
_symmetry.space_group_name_H-M   'P 1'
#
loop_
_entity.id
_entity.type
_entity.pdbx_description
1 polymer ?
#
loop_
_entity_poly.entity_id
_entity_poly.type
_entity_poly.pdbx_seq_one_letter_code
_entity_poly.pdbx_strand_id
1 'polypeptide(L)'
;MKVSRQVQGKKTFQDWSNGLIEQFNFVGTYNLIFNAALLVKTGACMALTYDKLTDTTSIDGLVFRPLKPQLTEPNTIIWNKSRNLPTVGKLFLETLRKNIAKKEV
;
A
#
# COMPACT_ATOMS: atom_id res chain seq x y z
N MET A 1 3.95 -15.40 3.67
CA MET A 1 3.46 -14.03 3.36
C MET A 1 4.59 -13.22 2.74
N LYS A 2 4.37 -12.47 1.66
CA LYS A 2 5.34 -11.43 1.25
C LYS A 2 4.90 -10.05 1.70
N VAL A 3 5.84 -9.21 2.12
CA VAL A 3 5.57 -7.87 2.67
C VAL A 3 6.18 -6.80 1.76
N SER A 4 5.42 -5.73 1.53
CA SER A 4 5.91 -4.53 0.85
C SER A 4 7.04 -3.86 1.65
N ARG A 5 8.08 -3.36 0.96
CA ARG A 5 9.15 -2.59 1.60
C ARG A 5 8.66 -1.31 2.30
N GLN A 6 7.49 -0.78 1.93
CA GLN A 6 6.85 0.36 2.62
C GLN A 6 6.26 -0.05 3.98
N VAL A 7 5.72 -1.26 4.09
CA VAL A 7 5.28 -1.86 5.37
C VAL A 7 6.48 -2.16 6.29
N GLN A 8 7.70 -2.13 5.74
CA GLN A 8 8.95 -2.22 6.49
C GLN A 8 9.35 -0.89 7.18
N GLY A 9 8.45 0.09 7.24
CA GLY A 9 8.40 1.08 8.33
C GLY A 9 8.03 0.38 9.64
N LYS A 10 8.99 -0.39 10.18
CA LYS A 10 8.87 -1.49 11.14
C LYS A 10 7.90 -1.36 12.34
N LYS A 11 7.38 -0.19 12.72
CA LYS A 11 6.51 -0.08 13.91
C LYS A 11 5.04 -0.37 13.63
N THR A 12 4.41 0.27 12.63
CA THR A 12 2.94 0.27 12.54
C THR A 12 2.33 -1.12 12.36
N PHE A 13 2.88 -1.97 11.47
CA PHE A 13 2.36 -3.33 11.26
C PHE A 13 2.79 -4.31 12.37
N GLN A 14 3.99 -4.16 12.93
CA GLN A 14 4.43 -4.99 14.05
C GLN A 14 3.56 -4.72 15.28
N ASP A 15 3.35 -3.45 15.61
CA ASP A 15 2.48 -3.00 16.71
C ASP A 15 1.03 -3.47 16.46
N TRP A 16 0.52 -3.33 15.23
CA TRP A 16 -0.82 -3.81 14.86
C TRP A 16 -0.98 -5.32 15.04
N SER A 17 0.05 -6.11 14.71
CA SER A 17 -0.01 -7.57 14.76
C SER A 17 0.01 -8.16 16.17
N ASN A 18 0.33 -7.36 17.20
CA ASN A 18 0.35 -7.77 18.61
C ASN A 18 1.07 -9.11 18.85
N GLY A 19 2.24 -9.31 18.24
CA GLY A 19 3.04 -10.54 18.37
C GLY A 19 2.67 -11.68 17.42
N LEU A 20 1.57 -11.58 16.67
CA LEU A 20 1.20 -12.57 15.65
C LEU A 20 2.21 -12.64 14.50
N ILE A 21 3.03 -11.60 14.33
CA ILE A 21 4.03 -11.56 13.26
C ILE A 21 5.05 -12.69 13.36
N GLU A 22 5.38 -13.13 14.58
CA GLU A 22 6.32 -14.24 14.82
C GLU A 22 5.75 -15.59 14.39
N GLN A 23 4.42 -15.69 14.27
CA GLN A 23 3.73 -16.90 13.82
C GLN A 23 3.63 -16.97 12.29
N PHE A 24 3.96 -15.89 11.57
CA PHE A 24 3.90 -15.87 10.12
C PHE A 24 5.17 -16.41 9.48
N ASN A 25 4.99 -17.38 8.57
CA ASN A 25 6.08 -17.82 7.69
C ASN A 25 6.32 -16.80 6.56
N PHE A 26 7.39 -16.00 6.70
CA PHE A 26 7.81 -15.02 5.69
C PHE A 26 8.67 -15.69 4.61
N VAL A 27 8.06 -15.91 3.44
CA VAL A 27 8.70 -16.55 2.29
C VAL A 27 9.49 -15.57 1.40
N GLY A 28 9.49 -14.28 1.74
CA GLY A 28 10.26 -13.24 1.06
C GLY A 28 9.60 -11.87 1.09
N THR A 29 10.21 -10.90 0.43
CA THR A 29 9.69 -9.53 0.27
C THR A 29 9.51 -9.18 -1.21
N TYR A 30 8.81 -8.09 -1.50
CA TYR A 30 8.73 -7.53 -2.84
C TYR A 30 8.72 -6.00 -2.80
N ASN A 31 9.11 -5.39 -3.92
CA ASN A 31 9.01 -3.94 -4.13
C ASN A 31 7.74 -3.55 -4.89
N LEU A 32 7.33 -4.36 -5.88
CA LEU A 32 6.14 -4.14 -6.70
C LEU A 32 5.13 -5.26 -6.47
N ILE A 33 3.91 -4.90 -6.07
CA ILE A 33 2.84 -5.86 -5.76
C ILE A 33 2.52 -6.76 -6.95
N PHE A 34 2.64 -6.27 -8.18
CA PHE A 34 2.40 -7.06 -9.40
C PHE A 34 3.25 -8.35 -9.43
N ASN A 35 4.54 -8.26 -9.11
CA ASN A 35 5.44 -9.42 -9.09
C ASN A 35 5.07 -10.42 -7.99
N ALA A 36 4.53 -9.95 -6.86
CA ALA A 36 4.04 -10.82 -5.81
C ALA A 36 2.69 -11.45 -6.15
N ALA A 37 1.81 -10.72 -6.84
CA ALA A 37 0.51 -11.22 -7.28
C ALA A 37 0.64 -12.44 -8.20
N LEU A 38 1.62 -12.44 -9.11
CA LEU A 38 1.94 -13.60 -9.96
C LEU A 38 2.30 -14.85 -9.13
N LEU A 39 3.04 -14.68 -8.03
CA LEU A 39 3.37 -15.78 -7.13
C LEU A 39 2.17 -16.23 -6.29
N VAL A 40 1.35 -15.30 -5.79
CA VAL A 40 0.11 -15.63 -5.06
C VAL A 40 -0.85 -16.40 -5.96
N LYS A 41 -0.90 -16.08 -7.26
CA LYS A 41 -1.73 -16.79 -8.25
C LYS A 41 -1.40 -18.27 -8.38
N THR A 42 -0.15 -18.68 -8.10
CA THR A 42 0.23 -20.11 -8.08
C THR A 42 -0.38 -20.89 -6.92
N GLY A 43 -1.02 -20.22 -5.95
CA GLY A 43 -1.55 -20.82 -4.73
C GLY A 43 -0.49 -21.09 -3.66
N ALA A 44 0.79 -20.90 -3.96
CA ALA A 44 1.89 -21.23 -3.05
C ALA A 44 2.02 -20.27 -1.86
N CYS A 45 1.48 -19.05 -1.92
CA CYS A 45 1.61 -18.08 -0.84
C CYS A 45 0.52 -17.00 -0.84
N MET A 46 0.49 -16.21 0.24
CA MET A 46 -0.29 -14.96 0.37
C MET A 46 0.63 -13.73 0.35
N ALA A 47 0.12 -12.58 -0.05
CA ALA A 47 0.82 -11.29 -0.01
C ALA A 47 0.12 -10.29 0.91
N LEU A 48 0.91 -9.48 1.62
CA LEU A 48 0.46 -8.37 2.45
C LEU A 48 0.72 -7.05 1.71
N THR A 49 -0.36 -6.37 1.32
CA THR A 49 -0.30 -5.14 0.52
C THR A 49 -1.37 -4.14 0.93
N TYR A 50 -1.22 -2.88 0.52
CA TYR A 50 -2.30 -1.91 0.63
C TYR A 50 -3.39 -2.20 -0.41
N ASP A 51 -4.62 -1.84 -0.04
CA ASP A 51 -5.76 -1.84 -0.93
C ASP A 51 -5.50 -0.91 -2.14
N LYS A 52 -6.12 -1.22 -3.29
CA LYS A 52 -6.06 -0.46 -4.55
C LYS A 52 -4.67 -0.31 -5.19
N LEU A 53 -3.63 -1.00 -4.71
CA LEU A 53 -2.29 -1.00 -5.35
C LEU A 53 -2.16 -1.97 -6.52
N THR A 54 -3.02 -2.98 -6.58
CA THR A 54 -3.08 -3.91 -7.70
C THR A 54 -4.53 -4.07 -8.08
N ASP A 55 -4.78 -4.11 -9.38
CA ASP A 55 -6.10 -4.44 -9.87
C ASP A 55 -6.30 -5.96 -9.75
N THR A 56 -6.87 -6.39 -8.63
CA THR A 56 -7.19 -7.81 -8.41
C THR A 56 -8.27 -8.32 -9.36
N THR A 57 -9.02 -7.44 -10.04
CA THR A 57 -10.00 -7.85 -11.06
C THR A 57 -9.36 -8.21 -12.39
N SER A 58 -8.17 -7.66 -12.68
CA SER A 58 -7.38 -8.00 -13.86
C SER A 58 -6.59 -9.31 -13.74
N ILE A 59 -6.39 -9.80 -12.51
CA ILE A 59 -5.66 -11.05 -12.23
C ILE A 59 -6.66 -12.07 -11.68
N ASP A 60 -7.25 -12.83 -12.59
CA ASP A 60 -8.21 -13.89 -12.27
C ASP A 60 -7.70 -14.80 -11.14
N GLY A 61 -8.56 -15.04 -10.16
CA GLY A 61 -8.32 -15.95 -9.04
C GLY A 61 -7.71 -15.31 -7.79
N LEU A 62 -7.54 -13.98 -7.74
CA LEU A 62 -7.08 -13.28 -6.54
C LEU A 62 -8.21 -12.49 -5.86
N VAL A 63 -8.28 -12.61 -4.53
CA VAL A 63 -9.22 -11.86 -3.69
C VAL A 63 -8.45 -11.06 -2.64
N PHE A 64 -8.71 -9.76 -2.56
CA PHE A 64 -8.18 -8.93 -1.48
C PHE A 64 -8.98 -9.18 -0.19
N ARG A 65 -8.28 -9.53 0.89
CA ARG A 65 -8.89 -9.69 2.22
C ARG A 65 -8.37 -8.59 3.15
N PRO A 66 -9.22 -7.66 3.61
CA PRO A 66 -8.79 -6.60 4.52
C PRO A 66 -8.44 -7.19 5.89
N LEU A 67 -7.47 -6.55 6.54
CA LEU A 67 -7.09 -6.85 7.92
C LEU A 67 -8.16 -6.36 8.91
N LYS A 68 -8.33 -7.09 10.02
CA LYS A 68 -9.17 -6.69 11.15
C LYS A 68 -8.34 -6.78 12.44
N PRO A 69 -8.20 -5.68 13.21
CA PRO A 69 -8.73 -4.33 12.98
C PRO A 69 -8.12 -3.66 11.73
N GLN A 70 -8.79 -2.64 11.17
CA GLN A 70 -8.32 -1.99 9.95
C GLN A 70 -6.99 -1.26 10.21
N LEU A 71 -6.03 -1.44 9.31
CA LEU A 71 -4.74 -0.75 9.31
C LEU A 71 -4.68 0.17 8.08
N THR A 72 -4.62 1.48 8.29
CA THR A 72 -4.56 2.48 7.23
C THR A 72 -3.36 3.40 7.43
N GLU A 73 -2.83 3.94 6.32
CA GLU A 73 -1.79 4.95 6.35
C GLU A 73 -2.17 6.13 5.44
N PRO A 74 -1.90 7.38 5.87
CA PRO A 74 -2.24 8.56 5.09
C PRO A 74 -1.27 8.75 3.92
N ASN A 75 -1.80 9.06 2.74
CA ASN A 75 -0.99 9.51 1.61
C ASN A 75 -0.52 10.95 1.83
N THR A 76 0.79 11.16 1.93
CA THR A 76 1.38 12.47 2.22
C THR A 76 2.19 12.99 1.03
N ILE A 77 1.97 14.25 0.66
CA ILE A 77 2.75 14.95 -0.37
C ILE A 77 3.82 15.78 0.33
N ILE A 78 5.08 15.61 -0.07
CA ILE A 78 6.23 16.28 0.54
C ILE A 78 6.98 17.13 -0.49
N TRP A 79 7.50 18.28 -0.06
CA TRP A 79 8.42 19.12 -0.83
C TRP A 79 9.44 19.79 0.09
N ASN A 80 10.53 20.31 -0.48
CA ASN A 80 11.61 20.94 0.27
C ASN A 80 11.11 22.25 0.92
N LYS A 81 11.25 22.37 2.25
CA LYS A 81 10.89 23.57 3.02
C LYS A 81 11.62 24.84 2.58
N SER A 82 12.84 24.70 2.04
CA SER A 82 13.68 25.82 1.61
C SER A 82 13.28 26.41 0.26
N ARG A 83 12.38 25.75 -0.47
CA ARG A 83 11.89 26.23 -1.77
C ARG A 83 10.42 26.58 -1.67
N ASN A 84 10.11 27.85 -1.94
CA ASN A 84 8.73 28.25 -2.17
C ASN A 84 8.15 27.43 -3.32
N LEU A 85 6.94 26.91 -3.13
CA LEU A 85 6.29 26.08 -4.13
C LEU A 85 6.05 26.93 -5.40
N PRO A 86 6.59 26.53 -6.56
CA PRO A 86 6.39 27.26 -7.82
C PRO A 86 4.90 27.34 -8.17
N THR A 87 4.52 28.31 -9.00
CA THR A 87 3.12 28.49 -9.45
C THR A 87 2.54 27.21 -10.07
N VAL A 88 3.34 26.49 -10.88
CA VAL A 88 2.94 25.18 -11.44
C VAL A 88 2.70 24.13 -10.35
N GLY A 89 3.49 24.13 -9.28
CA GLY A 89 3.31 23.23 -8.14
C GLY A 89 2.04 23.54 -7.35
N LYS A 90 1.71 24.82 -7.17
CA LYS A 90 0.45 25.25 -6.55
C LYS A 90 -0.75 24.79 -7.40
N LEU A 91 -0.70 25.02 -8.71
CA LEU A 91 -1.75 24.59 -9.63
C LEU A 91 -1.93 23.07 -9.63
N PHE A 92 -0.83 22.31 -9.59
CA PHE A 92 -0.88 20.86 -9.46
C PHE A 92 -1.56 20.43 -8.15
N LEU A 93 -1.19 21.03 -7.00
CA LEU A 93 -1.80 20.69 -5.71
C LEU A 93 -3.30 21.02 -5.68
N GLU A 94 -3.71 22.16 -6.22
CA GLU A 94 -5.12 22.53 -6.33
C GLU A 94 -5.90 21.54 -7.21
N THR A 95 -5.33 21.18 -8.36
CA THR A 95 -5.93 20.23 -9.29
C THR A 95 -6.04 18.83 -8.68
N LEU A 96 -4.98 18.38 -8.00
CA LEU A 96 -4.95 17.11 -7.29
C LEU A 96 -6.01 17.06 -6.18
N ARG A 97 -6.11 18.12 -5.35
CA ARG A 97 -7.15 18.22 -4.31
C ARG A 97 -8.55 18.14 -4.89
N LYS A 98 -8.82 18.86 -5.98
CA LYS A 98 -10.13 18.82 -6.68
C LYS A 98 -10.45 17.42 -7.20
N ASN A 99 -9.46 16.71 -7.75
CA ASN A 99 -9.67 15.37 -8.31
C ASN A 99 -9.84 14.29 -7.24
N ILE A 100 -9.15 14.40 -6.09
CA ILE A 100 -9.30 13.45 -4.98
C ILE A 100 -10.66 13.68 -4.28
N ALA A 101 -11.05 14.94 -4.03
CA ALA A 101 -12.33 15.26 -3.40
C ALA A 101 -13.55 14.90 -4.24
N LYS A 102 -13.41 14.86 -5.58
CA LYS A 102 -14.49 14.43 -6.48
C LYS A 102 -14.74 12.92 -6.50
N LYS A 103 -13.86 12.12 -5.90
CA LYS A 103 -13.85 10.65 -6.05
C LYS A 103 -14.45 9.90 -4.84
N GLU A 104 -15.18 10.58 -3.97
CA GLU A 104 -15.97 9.99 -2.88
C GLU A 104 -17.46 9.82 -3.26
N VAL A 105 -17.73 9.28 -4.46
CA VAL A 105 -19.04 8.74 -4.85
C VAL A 105 -18.89 7.30 -5.24
#